data_AF-A0AA41RLG4-F1
#
_entry.id   AF-A0AA41RLG4-F1
#
_cell.length_a   1.000
_cell.length_b   1.000
_cell.length_c   1.000
_cell.angle_alpha   90.00
_cell.angle_beta   90.00
_cell.angle_gamma   90.00
#
_symmetry.space_group_name_H-M   'P 1'
#
loop_
_entity.id
_entity.type
_entity.pdbx_description
1 polymer ?
#
loop_
_entity_poly.entity_id
_entity_poly.type
_entity_poly.pdbx_seq_one_letter_code
_entity_poly.pdbx_strand_id
1 'polypeptide(L)'
;MSVLALVVLLFCSSTQLSSSAQVTTVLSSPSPAGAANKVNLSLYYETLCPGCSDFMVNYLPKIFENGLIDIIDLKLIPYGNAKISADKVLTCQHGPKECLLNTVEACALHVWPALLEIEYAKVTGDLKPPHDFVPWVTVNNEPLINETINFQTYVCNAYKGPKPAACQGQQMDITPEA
;
A
#
# COMPACT_ATOMS: atom_id res chain seq x y z
N MET A 1 5.83 48.83 -37.95
CA MET A 1 6.38 47.62 -38.58
C MET A 1 7.64 47.24 -37.82
N SER A 2 7.50 46.31 -36.87
CA SER A 2 8.57 45.88 -35.97
C SER A 2 8.96 44.46 -36.32
N VAL A 3 10.27 44.20 -36.36
CA VAL A 3 10.92 42.94 -36.79
C VAL A 3 10.50 41.73 -35.94
N LEU A 4 9.76 41.93 -34.85
CA LEU A 4 9.32 40.88 -33.92
C LEU A 4 8.16 40.00 -34.44
N ALA A 5 7.41 40.42 -35.45
CA ALA A 5 6.27 39.62 -35.97
C ALA A 5 6.70 38.49 -36.93
N LEU A 6 7.95 38.49 -37.43
CA LEU A 6 8.43 37.51 -38.40
C LEU A 6 8.97 36.22 -37.76
N VAL A 7 9.30 36.23 -36.46
CA VAL A 7 9.88 35.07 -35.76
C VAL A 7 8.80 34.09 -35.28
N VAL A 8 7.56 34.55 -35.07
CA VAL A 8 6.47 33.72 -34.55
C VAL A 8 5.84 32.82 -35.64
N LEU A 9 6.06 33.11 -36.92
CA LEU A 9 5.53 32.32 -38.04
C LEU A 9 6.42 31.12 -38.46
N LEU A 10 7.61 30.95 -37.87
CA LEU A 10 8.57 29.91 -38.27
C LEU A 10 8.54 28.61 -37.44
N PHE A 11 7.76 28.53 -36.36
CA PHE A 11 7.62 27.31 -35.55
C PHE A 11 6.22 26.68 -35.56
N CYS A 12 5.36 27.05 -36.50
CA CYS A 12 4.02 26.46 -36.64
C CYS A 12 3.80 25.74 -37.98
N SER A 13 4.87 25.32 -38.67
CA SER A 13 4.76 24.69 -40.00
C SER A 13 5.84 23.63 -40.27
N SER A 14 6.02 22.70 -39.34
CA SER A 14 6.66 21.41 -39.65
C SER A 14 5.62 20.31 -39.55
N THR A 15 5.07 20.00 -40.72
CA THR A 15 4.25 18.85 -41.04
C THR A 15 4.80 17.56 -40.43
N GLN A 16 3.86 16.76 -39.94
CA GLN A 16 4.04 15.40 -39.44
C GLN A 16 4.89 14.56 -40.40
N LEU A 17 5.98 13.98 -39.89
CA LEU A 17 6.68 12.89 -40.56
C LEU A 17 6.01 11.60 -40.09
N SER A 18 5.14 11.04 -40.92
CA SER A 18 4.55 9.71 -40.73
C SER A 18 5.63 8.65 -40.83
N SER A 19 6.21 8.26 -39.69
CA SER A 19 6.99 7.02 -39.62
C SER A 19 6.00 5.88 -39.43
N SER A 20 5.81 5.04 -40.45
CA SER A 20 5.16 3.74 -40.26
C SER A 20 6.12 2.85 -39.46
N ALA A 21 6.18 3.08 -38.15
CA ALA A 21 6.57 2.02 -37.24
C ALA A 21 5.50 0.95 -37.41
N GLN A 22 5.84 -0.12 -38.13
CA GLN A 22 5.04 -1.33 -38.11
C GLN A 22 4.88 -1.67 -36.63
N VAL A 23 3.64 -1.54 -36.15
CA VAL A 23 3.24 -2.12 -34.89
C VAL A 23 3.39 -3.62 -35.12
N THR A 24 4.58 -4.13 -34.85
CA THR A 24 4.76 -5.54 -34.56
C THR A 24 3.74 -5.79 -33.47
N THR A 25 2.68 -6.49 -33.81
CA THR A 25 1.78 -7.10 -32.86
C THR A 25 2.69 -7.86 -31.91
N VAL A 26 3.00 -7.24 -30.78
CA VAL A 26 3.54 -7.92 -29.62
C VAL A 26 2.49 -8.97 -29.39
N LEU A 27 2.81 -10.22 -29.77
CA LEU A 27 1.98 -11.36 -29.46
C LEU A 27 1.65 -11.17 -27.98
N SER A 28 0.37 -10.91 -27.71
CA SER A 28 -0.12 -10.88 -26.36
C SER A 28 0.25 -12.24 -25.82
N SER A 29 1.34 -12.31 -25.05
CA SER A 29 1.71 -13.49 -24.30
C SER A 29 0.42 -13.91 -23.64
N PRO A 30 -0.08 -15.15 -23.87
CA PRO A 30 -1.26 -15.58 -23.16
C PRO A 30 -0.96 -15.36 -21.68
N SER A 31 -1.71 -14.47 -21.02
CA SER A 31 -1.70 -14.40 -19.57
C SER A 31 -1.80 -15.84 -19.10
N PRO A 32 -0.87 -16.34 -18.27
CA PRO A 32 -0.92 -17.71 -17.83
C PRO A 32 -2.32 -17.91 -17.25
N ALA A 33 -3.08 -18.80 -17.87
CA ALA A 33 -4.38 -19.20 -17.38
C ALA A 33 -4.15 -19.68 -15.94
N GLY A 34 -4.58 -18.88 -14.96
CA GLY A 34 -4.33 -19.13 -13.54
C GLY A 34 -3.43 -18.13 -12.81
N ALA A 35 -3.45 -16.83 -13.14
CA ALA A 35 -3.00 -15.83 -12.18
C ALA A 35 -3.91 -15.91 -10.94
N ALA A 36 -3.46 -16.65 -9.92
CA ALA A 36 -4.19 -16.77 -8.67
C ALA A 36 -4.41 -15.38 -8.09
N ASN A 37 -5.61 -15.14 -7.55
CA ASN A 37 -5.90 -13.88 -6.89
C ASN A 37 -4.89 -13.65 -5.76
N LYS A 38 -4.35 -12.42 -5.70
CA LYS A 38 -3.47 -11.99 -4.63
C LYS A 38 -4.20 -12.02 -3.29
N VAL A 39 -3.44 -12.22 -2.23
CA VAL A 39 -3.94 -12.22 -0.85
C VAL A 39 -3.99 -10.77 -0.35
N ASN A 40 -5.11 -10.34 0.23
CA ASN A 40 -5.16 -9.01 0.84
C ASN A 40 -4.40 -9.03 2.17
N LEU A 41 -3.39 -8.16 2.31
CA LEU A 41 -2.67 -7.90 3.56
C LEU A 41 -2.89 -6.44 3.94
N SER A 42 -3.64 -6.18 5.01
CA SER A 42 -3.87 -4.81 5.49
C SER A 42 -3.23 -4.58 6.85
N LEU A 43 -2.54 -3.44 7.02
CA LEU A 43 -1.94 -2.96 8.27
C LEU A 43 -2.62 -1.66 8.71
N TYR A 44 -3.27 -1.69 9.88
CA TYR A 44 -3.83 -0.50 10.54
C TYR A 44 -2.92 -0.08 11.69
N TYR A 45 -2.50 1.19 11.71
CA TYR A 45 -1.45 1.66 12.61
C TYR A 45 -1.57 3.14 12.97
N GLU A 46 -0.77 3.59 13.95
CA GLU A 46 -0.62 4.99 14.35
C GLU A 46 0.85 5.40 14.23
N THR A 47 1.10 6.61 13.75
CA THR A 47 2.46 7.11 13.48
C THR A 47 3.33 7.29 14.74
N LEU A 48 2.73 7.52 15.91
CA LEU A 48 3.45 7.67 17.18
C LEU A 48 3.26 6.51 18.16
N CYS A 49 2.69 5.38 17.72
CA CYS A 49 2.59 4.17 18.53
C CYS A 49 3.89 3.35 18.46
N PRO A 50 4.59 3.08 19.59
CA PRO A 50 5.86 2.36 19.58
C PRO A 50 5.81 0.98 18.92
N GLY A 51 4.76 0.20 19.16
CA GLY A 51 4.58 -1.12 18.55
C GLY A 51 4.26 -1.05 17.05
N CYS A 52 3.61 0.02 16.59
CA CYS A 52 3.39 0.26 15.17
C CYS A 52 4.70 0.60 14.46
N SER A 53 5.51 1.47 15.05
CA SER A 53 6.84 1.82 14.53
C SER A 53 7.74 0.60 14.46
N ASP A 54 7.77 -0.23 15.50
CA ASP A 54 8.54 -1.49 15.51
C ASP A 54 8.10 -2.43 14.40
N PHE A 55 6.78 -2.66 14.25
CA PHE A 55 6.25 -3.49 13.17
C PHE A 55 6.63 -2.96 11.78
N MET A 56 6.47 -1.65 11.56
CA MET A 56 6.74 -1.03 10.27
C MET A 56 8.24 -1.05 9.90
N VAL A 57 9.13 -0.94 10.88
CA VAL A 57 10.59 -0.91 10.64
C VAL A 57 11.18 -2.32 10.57
N ASN A 58 10.76 -3.22 11.46
CA ASN A 58 11.47 -4.50 11.67
C ASN A 58 10.77 -5.72 11.05
N TYR A 59 9.50 -5.59 10.64
CA TYR A 59 8.70 -6.73 10.16
C TYR A 59 8.14 -6.50 8.76
N LEU A 60 7.57 -5.32 8.52
CA LEU A 60 6.98 -5.01 7.21
C LEU A 60 7.99 -5.05 6.05
N PRO A 61 9.25 -4.58 6.16
CA PRO A 61 10.17 -4.56 5.02
C PRO A 61 10.52 -5.97 4.51
N LYS A 62 10.43 -6.98 5.36
CA LYS A 62 10.75 -8.39 5.03
C LYS A 62 9.86 -8.95 3.92
N ILE A 63 8.67 -8.37 3.70
CA ILE A 63 7.79 -8.78 2.58
C ILE A 63 8.42 -8.53 1.20
N PHE A 64 9.39 -7.62 1.10
CA PHE A 64 10.06 -7.26 -0.14
C PHE A 64 11.28 -8.14 -0.45
N GLU A 65 11.71 -8.98 0.49
CA GLU A 65 12.98 -9.72 0.39
C GLU A 65 12.85 -11.08 -0.32
N ASN A 66 11.65 -11.68 -0.30
CA ASN A 66 11.47 -13.10 -0.60
C ASN A 66 10.29 -13.41 -1.54
N GLY A 67 9.84 -12.40 -2.30
CA GLY A 67 8.74 -12.50 -3.27
C GLY A 67 7.35 -12.59 -2.63
N LEU A 68 7.22 -12.33 -1.32
CA LEU A 68 5.91 -12.27 -0.66
C LEU A 68 5.07 -11.11 -1.21
N ILE A 69 5.71 -9.97 -1.51
CA ILE A 69 5.07 -8.79 -2.12
C ILE A 69 4.37 -9.10 -3.46
N ASP A 70 4.86 -10.08 -4.22
CA ASP A 70 4.32 -10.43 -5.53
C ASP A 70 2.94 -11.11 -5.46
N ILE A 71 2.63 -11.71 -4.31
CA ILE A 71 1.41 -12.50 -4.10
C ILE A 71 0.41 -11.83 -3.15
N ILE A 72 0.71 -10.61 -2.69
CA ILE A 72 -0.17 -9.83 -1.84
C ILE A 72 -0.61 -8.51 -2.50
N ASP A 73 -1.76 -8.03 -2.05
CA ASP A 73 -2.18 -6.64 -2.16
C ASP A 73 -2.03 -6.00 -0.78
N LEU A 74 -0.95 -5.23 -0.59
CA LEU A 74 -0.66 -4.53 0.67
C LEU A 74 -1.48 -3.25 0.78
N LYS A 75 -2.19 -3.07 1.90
CA LYS A 75 -2.89 -1.84 2.25
C LYS A 75 -2.36 -1.28 3.57
N LEU A 76 -1.95 -0.01 3.56
CA LEU A 76 -1.51 0.72 4.75
C LEU A 76 -2.59 1.72 5.16
N ILE A 77 -2.94 1.74 6.44
CA ILE A 77 -4.03 2.56 6.99
C ILE A 77 -3.54 3.31 8.25
N PRO A 78 -2.96 4.52 8.11
CA PRO A 78 -2.51 5.36 9.23
C PRO A 78 -3.69 6.07 9.91
N TYR A 79 -4.30 5.42 10.89
CA TYR A 79 -5.41 5.97 11.68
C TYR A 79 -5.42 5.38 13.09
N GLY A 80 -5.44 4.05 13.16
CA GLY A 80 -5.39 3.27 14.40
C GLY A 80 -6.48 3.64 15.41
N ASN A 81 -6.10 3.95 16.65
CA ASN A 81 -7.05 4.29 17.73
C ASN A 81 -7.50 5.77 17.71
N ALA A 82 -7.23 6.51 16.65
CA ALA A 82 -7.79 7.85 16.50
C ALA A 82 -9.33 7.81 16.51
N LYS A 83 -9.93 8.93 16.89
CA LYS A 83 -11.39 9.08 16.99
C LYS A 83 -11.82 10.33 16.25
N ILE A 84 -12.91 10.24 15.52
CA ILE A 84 -13.57 11.37 14.88
C ILE A 84 -14.85 11.67 15.68
N SER A 85 -14.96 12.89 16.19
CA SER A 85 -16.19 13.36 16.85
C SER A 85 -17.32 13.60 15.85
N ALA A 86 -18.55 13.81 16.33
CA ALA A 86 -19.68 14.18 15.46
C ALA A 86 -19.41 15.44 14.61
N ASP A 87 -18.61 16.37 15.14
CA ASP A 87 -18.19 17.60 14.47
C ASP A 87 -16.97 17.43 13.55
N LYS A 88 -16.60 16.16 13.25
CA LYS A 88 -15.46 15.79 12.41
C LYS A 88 -14.10 16.23 12.97
N VAL A 89 -14.00 16.38 14.29
CA VAL A 89 -12.72 16.69 14.95
C VAL A 89 -11.96 15.39 15.20
N LEU A 90 -10.77 15.28 14.62
CA LEU A 90 -9.86 14.15 14.80
C LEU A 90 -9.11 14.29 16.12
N THR A 91 -9.12 13.23 16.93
CA THR A 91 -8.41 13.13 18.20
C THR A 91 -7.60 11.84 18.23
N CYS A 92 -6.32 11.93 18.59
CA CYS A 92 -5.39 10.79 18.59
C CYS A 92 -4.80 10.58 20.00
N GLN A 93 -4.35 9.36 20.29
CA GLN A 93 -3.95 8.95 21.64
C GLN A 93 -2.63 9.60 22.08
N HIS A 94 -1.73 9.87 21.12
CA HIS A 94 -0.43 10.51 21.34
C HIS A 94 -0.44 12.00 20.98
N GLY A 95 -1.63 12.61 20.95
CA GLY A 95 -1.82 14.05 20.79
C GLY A 95 -1.83 14.56 19.35
N PRO A 96 -1.84 15.89 19.15
CA PRO A 96 -2.08 16.49 17.82
C PRO A 96 -1.00 16.18 16.78
N LYS A 97 0.24 15.90 17.21
CA LYS A 97 1.33 15.53 16.30
C LYS A 97 1.11 14.17 15.65
N GLU A 98 0.55 13.20 16.39
CA GLU A 98 0.16 11.92 15.81
C GLU A 98 -0.91 12.11 14.75
N CYS A 99 -1.96 12.90 15.04
CA CYS A 99 -2.99 13.19 14.05
C CYS A 99 -2.39 13.83 12.79
N LEU A 100 -1.51 14.83 12.97
CA LEU A 100 -0.82 15.47 11.85
C LEU A 100 0.01 14.48 11.03
N LEU A 101 0.76 13.59 11.70
CA LEU A 101 1.61 12.61 11.02
C LEU A 101 0.78 11.50 10.34
N ASN A 102 -0.31 11.04 10.95
CA ASN A 102 -1.28 10.15 10.32
C ASN A 102 -1.83 10.77 9.02
N THR A 103 -2.21 12.05 9.06
CA THR A 103 -2.63 12.81 7.87
C THR A 103 -1.52 12.89 6.82
N VAL A 104 -0.28 13.18 7.23
CA VAL A 104 0.86 13.28 6.30
C VAL A 104 1.12 11.95 5.59
N GLU A 105 1.10 10.83 6.31
CA GLU A 105 1.29 9.51 5.72
C GLU A 105 0.09 9.11 4.84
N ALA A 106 -1.14 9.43 5.26
CA ALA A 106 -2.32 9.24 4.41
C ALA A 106 -2.21 10.07 3.12
N CYS A 107 -1.71 11.30 3.18
CA CYS A 107 -1.45 12.13 2.00
C CYS A 107 -0.37 11.53 1.10
N ALA A 108 0.72 11.01 1.66
CA ALA A 108 1.77 10.34 0.89
C ALA A 108 1.21 9.11 0.15
N LEU A 109 0.42 8.29 0.86
CA LEU A 109 -0.28 7.14 0.30
C LEU A 109 -1.36 7.51 -0.71
N HIS A 110 -1.94 8.72 -0.63
CA HIS A 110 -2.96 9.22 -1.55
C HIS A 110 -2.39 9.86 -2.83
N VAL A 111 -1.25 10.54 -2.72
CA VAL A 111 -0.52 11.10 -3.88
C VAL A 111 0.11 9.96 -4.69
N TRP A 112 0.50 8.87 -4.01
CA TRP A 112 0.57 7.55 -4.63
C TRP A 112 -0.87 7.13 -4.98
N PRO A 113 -1.20 6.60 -6.17
CA PRO A 113 -2.60 6.49 -6.59
C PRO A 113 -3.51 5.73 -5.57
N ALA A 114 -4.41 6.49 -4.90
CA ALA A 114 -5.54 6.15 -4.00
C ALA A 114 -5.26 6.18 -2.47
N LEU A 115 -5.95 6.87 -1.53
CA LEU A 115 -7.18 7.66 -1.38
C LEU A 115 -7.13 8.36 0.02
N LEU A 116 -7.99 9.35 0.31
CA LEU A 116 -7.96 10.28 1.48
C LEU A 116 -8.19 9.64 2.87
N GLU A 117 -7.62 10.23 3.92
CA GLU A 117 -7.72 9.85 5.34
C GLU A 117 -9.14 9.55 5.88
N ILE A 118 -10.18 10.23 5.39
CA ILE A 118 -11.58 9.96 5.78
C ILE A 118 -12.02 8.55 5.33
N GLU A 119 -11.51 8.07 4.20
CA GLU A 119 -11.75 6.71 3.74
C GLU A 119 -11.05 5.70 4.64
N TYR A 120 -9.83 5.99 5.09
CA TYR A 120 -9.15 5.18 6.08
C TYR A 120 -9.93 5.10 7.39
N ALA A 121 -10.42 6.22 7.91
CA ALA A 121 -11.27 6.24 9.09
C ALA A 121 -12.53 5.40 8.90
N LYS A 122 -13.17 5.47 7.72
CA LYS A 122 -14.34 4.64 7.40
C LYS A 122 -13.97 3.16 7.38
N VAL A 123 -12.92 2.78 6.66
CA VAL A 123 -12.49 1.38 6.53
C VAL A 123 -12.10 0.80 7.90
N THR A 124 -11.37 1.55 8.72
CA THR A 124 -11.03 1.13 10.09
C THR A 124 -12.27 1.02 10.97
N GLY A 125 -13.18 1.99 10.90
CA GLY A 125 -14.43 1.99 11.66
C GLY A 125 -15.40 0.86 11.28
N ASP A 126 -15.31 0.36 10.04
CA ASP A 126 -16.13 -0.72 9.52
C ASP A 126 -15.57 -2.13 9.84
N LEU A 127 -14.41 -2.24 10.51
CA LEU A 127 -13.80 -3.53 10.86
C LEU A 127 -14.75 -4.43 11.69
N LYS A 128 -14.74 -5.73 11.35
CA LYS A 128 -15.49 -6.79 12.03
C LYS A 128 -14.56 -7.97 12.34
N PRO A 129 -14.28 -8.29 13.62
CA PRO A 129 -14.58 -7.47 14.81
C PRO A 129 -13.87 -6.11 14.77
N PRO A 130 -14.33 -5.12 15.54
CA PRO A 130 -13.55 -3.90 15.79
C PRO A 130 -12.16 -4.28 16.33
N HIS A 131 -11.14 -3.54 15.94
CA HIS A 131 -9.79 -3.76 16.48
C HIS A 131 -9.72 -3.29 17.94
N ASP A 132 -9.12 -4.10 18.81
CA ASP A 132 -8.93 -3.76 20.23
C ASP A 132 -7.56 -3.12 20.50
N PHE A 133 -6.63 -3.25 19.55
CA PHE A 133 -5.27 -2.70 19.60
C PHE A 133 -4.72 -2.48 18.20
N VAL A 134 -3.59 -1.77 18.13
CA VAL A 134 -2.76 -1.62 16.92
C VAL A 134 -1.31 -2.04 17.24
N PRO A 135 -0.51 -2.51 16.27
CA PRO A 135 -0.87 -2.72 14.86
C PRO A 135 -1.91 -3.85 14.71
N TRP A 136 -2.91 -3.60 13.86
CA TRP A 136 -3.92 -4.60 13.52
C TRP A 136 -3.64 -5.13 12.12
N VAL A 137 -3.41 -6.43 12.01
CA VAL A 137 -3.10 -7.10 10.74
C VAL A 137 -4.23 -8.03 10.36
N THR A 138 -4.63 -7.97 9.09
CA THR A 138 -5.63 -8.88 8.53
C THR A 138 -5.08 -9.58 7.30
N VAL A 139 -5.44 -10.86 7.14
CA VAL A 139 -5.18 -11.67 5.94
C VAL A 139 -6.53 -12.07 5.35
N ASN A 140 -6.84 -11.59 4.14
CA ASN A 140 -8.18 -11.73 3.53
C ASN A 140 -9.31 -11.23 4.45
N ASN A 141 -9.10 -10.09 5.12
CA ASN A 141 -9.99 -9.47 6.10
C ASN A 141 -10.17 -10.24 7.44
N GLU A 142 -9.52 -11.38 7.60
CA GLU A 142 -9.51 -12.11 8.88
C GLU A 142 -8.38 -11.57 9.79
N PRO A 143 -8.67 -11.12 11.02
CA PRO A 143 -7.67 -10.53 11.89
C PRO A 143 -6.72 -11.56 12.51
N LEU A 144 -5.45 -11.19 12.62
CA LEU A 144 -4.41 -11.95 13.34
C LEU A 144 -4.23 -11.36 14.74
N ILE A 145 -4.97 -11.87 15.72
CA ILE A 145 -5.01 -11.26 17.07
C ILE A 145 -3.74 -11.57 17.88
N ASN A 146 -3.24 -12.81 17.84
CA ASN A 146 -2.08 -13.23 18.65
C ASN A 146 -0.86 -13.64 17.82
N GLU A 147 -0.93 -13.46 16.50
CA GLU A 147 0.02 -14.03 15.54
C GLU A 147 0.40 -13.00 14.46
N THR A 148 0.27 -11.72 14.78
CA THR A 148 0.53 -10.58 13.88
C THR A 148 1.92 -10.68 13.23
N ILE A 149 2.92 -11.13 13.99
CA ILE A 149 4.30 -11.33 13.53
C ILE A 149 4.42 -12.48 12.52
N ASN A 150 3.56 -13.50 12.65
CA ASN A 150 3.57 -14.70 11.79
C ASN A 150 2.71 -14.55 10.54
N PHE A 151 2.35 -13.32 10.14
CA PHE A 151 1.45 -13.05 9.01
C PHE A 151 1.91 -13.71 7.69
N GLN A 152 3.22 -13.88 7.46
CA GLN A 152 3.75 -14.59 6.29
C GLN A 152 3.17 -16.01 6.18
N THR A 153 3.10 -16.75 7.29
CA THR A 153 2.55 -18.11 7.31
C THR A 153 1.08 -18.12 6.87
N TYR A 154 0.30 -17.15 7.36
CA TYR A 154 -1.12 -17.01 6.99
C TYR A 154 -1.30 -16.65 5.52
N VAL A 155 -0.50 -15.71 4.99
CA VAL A 155 -0.49 -15.35 3.56
C VAL A 155 -0.17 -16.58 2.69
N CYS A 156 0.88 -17.31 3.04
CA CYS A 156 1.31 -18.51 2.30
C CYS A 156 0.29 -19.65 2.31
N ASN A 157 -0.53 -19.76 3.37
CA ASN A 157 -1.61 -20.73 3.44
C ASN A 157 -2.85 -20.30 2.63
N ALA A 158 -3.13 -18.99 2.63
CA ALA A 158 -4.24 -18.40 1.89
C ALA A 158 -4.02 -18.44 0.37
N TYR A 159 -2.80 -18.18 -0.10
CA TYR A 159 -2.49 -18.11 -1.52
C TYR A 159 -2.61 -19.47 -2.24
N LYS A 160 -3.27 -19.47 -3.40
CA LYS A 160 -3.58 -20.69 -4.18
C LYS A 160 -2.70 -20.87 -5.43
N GLY A 161 -1.87 -19.89 -5.76
CA GLY A 161 -0.97 -19.94 -6.90
C GLY A 161 0.39 -20.60 -6.59
N PRO A 162 1.33 -20.53 -7.55
CA PRO A 162 2.71 -20.98 -7.34
C PRO A 162 3.38 -20.25 -6.18
N LYS A 163 3.78 -20.99 -5.15
CA LYS A 163 4.29 -20.42 -3.90
C LYS A 163 5.70 -19.83 -4.08
N PRO A 164 5.92 -18.54 -3.72
CA PRO A 164 7.24 -17.90 -3.76
C PRO A 164 8.17 -18.47 -2.67
N ALA A 165 9.44 -18.07 -2.70
CA ALA A 165 10.46 -18.50 -1.72
C ALA A 165 10.01 -18.27 -0.26
N ALA A 166 9.33 -17.14 -0.01
CA ALA A 166 8.69 -16.83 1.29
C ALA A 166 7.83 -17.97 1.88
N CYS A 167 7.25 -18.82 1.02
CA CYS A 167 6.33 -19.87 1.40
C CYS A 167 6.94 -21.27 1.43
N GLN A 168 8.26 -21.39 1.20
CA GLN A 168 8.98 -22.66 1.07
C GLN A 168 9.68 -23.11 2.37
N GLY A 169 9.25 -22.58 3.52
CA GLY A 169 9.69 -23.04 4.85
C GLY A 169 10.76 -22.21 5.55
N GLN A 170 11.16 -21.06 4.98
CA GLN A 170 11.87 -20.02 5.74
C GLN A 170 10.84 -19.10 6.39
N GLN A 171 10.65 -19.23 7.71
CA GLN A 171 9.98 -18.20 8.49
C GLN A 171 10.77 -16.88 8.32
N MET A 172 10.09 -15.73 8.29
CA MET A 172 10.81 -14.44 8.34
C MET A 172 11.80 -14.50 9.50
N ASP A 173 13.06 -14.18 9.26
CA ASP A 173 14.04 -14.08 10.33
C ASP A 173 13.63 -12.87 11.18
N ILE A 174 13.02 -13.11 12.34
CA ILE A 174 12.50 -12.07 13.25
C ILE A 174 13.61 -11.58 14.20
N THR A 175 14.88 -11.89 13.93
CA THR A 175 15.97 -11.31 14.73
C THR A 175 15.86 -9.78 14.72
N PRO A 176 15.72 -9.14 15.90
CA PRO A 176 15.79 -7.70 15.99
C PRO A 176 17.20 -7.30 15.53
N GLU A 177 17.29 -6.45 14.51
CA GLU A 177 18.55 -5.78 14.23
C GLU A 177 18.86 -4.88 15.45
N ALA A 178 19.96 -5.22 16.13
CA ALA A 178 20.42 -4.58 17.36
C ALA A 178 21.14 -3.25 17.10
#